data_AF-A0A7Y9PGR3-F1
#
_entry.id   AF-A0A7Y9PGR3-F1
#
_cell.length_a   1.000
_cell.length_b   1.000
_cell.length_c   1.000
_cell.angle_alpha   90.00
_cell.angle_beta   90.00
_cell.angle_gamma   90.00
#
_symmetry.space_group_name_H-M   'P 1'
#
loop_
_entity.id
_entity.type
_entity.pdbx_description
1 polymer ?
#
loop_
_entity_poly.entity_id
_entity_poly.type
_entity_poly.pdbx_seq_one_letter_code
_entity_poly.pdbx_strand_id
1 'polypeptide(L)'
;MTPARSRASKINMRIGRLLDRWAEADGCGVVFDSNGGFTLPDGSMRAADAAWMRLEKWESLSAEGQARYAPLCLDFVIELRSQSVSSPISKPR
;
A
#
# COMPACT_ATOMS: atom_id res chain seq x y z
N MET A 1 8.21 3.04 8.63
CA MET A 1 7.94 1.58 8.64
C MET A 1 9.16 0.83 9.20
N THR A 2 8.96 -0.29 9.88
CA THR A 2 10.05 -1.21 10.28
C THR A 2 10.38 -2.13 9.10
N PRO A 3 11.66 -2.48 8.84
CA PRO A 3 12.00 -3.40 7.77
C PRO A 3 11.21 -4.71 7.81
N ALA A 4 10.68 -5.13 6.66
CA ALA A 4 9.92 -6.37 6.54
C ALA A 4 10.83 -7.59 6.71
N ARG A 5 10.32 -8.65 7.35
CA ARG A 5 11.01 -9.95 7.38
C ARG A 5 11.10 -10.51 5.96
N SER A 6 12.16 -11.26 5.66
CA SER A 6 12.46 -11.72 4.29
C SER A 6 11.32 -12.50 3.61
N ARG A 7 10.57 -13.31 4.37
CA ARG A 7 9.40 -14.03 3.84
C ARG A 7 8.27 -13.08 3.46
N ALA A 8 7.97 -12.10 4.32
CA ALA A 8 6.94 -11.10 4.05
C ALA A 8 7.34 -10.23 2.85
N SER A 9 8.59 -9.78 2.80
CA SER A 9 9.16 -9.04 1.66
C SER A 9 9.01 -9.80 0.34
N LYS A 10 9.36 -11.10 0.30
CA LYS A 10 9.19 -11.94 -0.90
C LYS A 10 7.74 -12.03 -1.36
N ILE A 11 6.79 -12.17 -0.42
CA ILE A 11 5.37 -12.22 -0.74
C ILE A 11 4.90 -10.86 -1.25
N ASN A 12 5.30 -9.77 -0.59
CA ASN A 12 4.90 -8.42 -0.97
C ASN A 12 5.36 -8.07 -2.39
N MET A 13 6.61 -8.40 -2.72
CA MET A 13 7.13 -8.23 -4.08
C MET A 13 6.26 -9.00 -5.11
N ARG A 14 5.84 -10.22 -4.78
CA ARG A 14 4.97 -11.00 -5.67
C ARG A 14 3.58 -10.36 -5.82
N ILE A 15 3.03 -9.81 -4.74
CA ILE A 15 1.74 -9.09 -4.76
C ILE A 15 1.85 -7.86 -5.66
N GLY A 16 2.82 -6.98 -5.39
CA GLY A 16 3.05 -5.76 -6.18
C GLY A 16 3.20 -6.06 -7.66
N ARG A 17 4.06 -7.03 -8.02
CA ARG A 17 4.25 -7.43 -9.43
C ARG A 17 2.97 -7.94 -10.11
N LEU A 18 2.14 -8.72 -9.41
CA LEU A 18 0.91 -9.25 -10.00
C LEU A 18 -0.15 -8.16 -10.16
N LEU A 19 -0.25 -7.26 -9.18
CA LEU A 19 -1.16 -6.12 -9.23
C LEU A 19 -0.76 -5.15 -10.34
N ASP A 20 0.52 -4.82 -10.44
CA ASP A 20 1.07 -3.91 -11.46
C ASP A 20 0.86 -4.48 -12.87
N ARG A 21 1.19 -5.76 -13.08
CA ARG A 21 0.92 -6.44 -14.36
C ARG A 21 -0.55 -6.41 -14.74
N TRP A 22 -1.46 -6.57 -13.77
CA TRP A 22 -2.90 -6.48 -14.04
C TRP A 22 -3.29 -5.04 -14.39
N ALA A 23 -2.81 -4.05 -13.65
CA ALA A 23 -3.10 -2.64 -13.88
C ALA A 23 -2.58 -2.17 -15.25
N GLU A 24 -1.37 -2.60 -15.65
CA GLU A 24 -0.82 -2.34 -16.99
C GLU A 24 -1.68 -2.94 -18.10
N ALA A 25 -2.17 -4.18 -17.91
CA ALA A 25 -3.00 -4.87 -18.89
C ALA A 25 -4.41 -4.27 -19.01
N ASP A 26 -4.97 -3.80 -17.88
CA ASP A 26 -6.28 -3.15 -17.81
C ASP A 26 -6.22 -1.69 -18.29
N GLY A 27 -5.09 -1.01 -18.09
CA GLY A 27 -4.82 0.35 -18.56
C GLY A 27 -5.54 1.46 -17.80
N CYS A 28 -6.37 1.15 -16.79
CA CYS A 28 -7.19 2.13 -16.10
C CYS A 28 -6.59 2.65 -14.78
N GLY A 29 -5.41 2.18 -14.37
CA GLY A 29 -4.84 2.58 -13.07
C GLY A 29 -3.35 2.40 -12.89
N VAL A 30 -2.88 2.86 -11.74
CA VAL A 30 -1.48 2.90 -11.33
C VAL A 30 -1.31 2.21 -9.97
N VAL A 31 -0.17 1.54 -9.78
CA VAL A 31 0.17 0.79 -8.56
C VAL A 31 1.27 1.49 -7.77
N PHE A 32 1.17 1.42 -6.45
CA PHE A 32 2.15 1.93 -5.51
C PHE A 32 2.68 0.81 -4.62
N ASP A 33 3.97 0.90 -4.28
CA ASP A 33 4.66 -0.07 -3.44
C ASP A 33 4.36 0.11 -1.94
N SER A 34 4.99 -0.72 -1.11
CA SER A 34 4.80 -0.71 0.35
C SER A 34 5.29 0.55 1.07
N ASN A 35 5.98 1.47 0.37
CA ASN A 35 6.58 2.65 0.97
C ASN A 35 5.92 3.95 0.46
N GLY A 36 5.02 3.87 -0.51
CA GLY A 36 4.18 4.98 -0.96
C GLY A 36 3.23 5.44 0.15
N GLY A 37 3.46 6.66 0.66
CA GLY A 37 2.61 7.28 1.68
C GLY A 37 1.56 8.22 1.07
N PHE A 38 0.37 8.22 1.65
CA PHE A 38 -0.77 9.02 1.22
C PHE A 38 -1.38 9.77 2.40
N THR A 39 -1.77 11.01 2.17
CA THR A 39 -2.47 11.83 3.16
C THR A 39 -3.97 11.71 2.92
N LEU A 40 -4.68 11.13 3.89
CA LEU A 40 -6.13 10.93 3.82
C LEU A 40 -6.90 12.22 4.18
N PRO A 41 -8.21 12.32 3.87
CA PRO A 41 -9.01 13.52 4.16
C PRO A 41 -9.07 13.90 5.64
N ASP A 42 -8.85 12.95 6.55
CA ASP A 42 -8.77 13.20 7.99
C ASP A 42 -7.38 13.71 8.46
N GLY A 43 -6.46 13.95 7.52
CA GLY A 43 -5.09 14.37 7.77
C GLY A 43 -4.16 13.23 8.19
N SER A 44 -4.65 12.00 8.32
CA SER A 44 -3.80 10.86 8.65
C SER A 44 -2.95 10.45 7.46
N MET A 45 -1.71 10.05 7.74
CA MET A 45 -0.80 9.47 6.74
C MET A 45 -0.83 7.95 6.83
N ARG A 46 -1.05 7.29 5.70
CA ARG A 46 -1.11 5.83 5.58
C ARG A 46 -0.28 5.35 4.41
N ALA A 47 0.28 4.15 4.55
CA ALA A 47 0.89 3.39 3.49
C ALA A 47 0.33 1.98 3.59
N ALA A 48 0.09 1.35 2.45
CA ALA A 48 -0.37 -0.04 2.35
C ALA A 48 0.75 -0.92 1.80
N ASP A 49 0.72 -2.23 2.04
CA ASP A 49 1.73 -3.15 1.50
C ASP A 49 1.75 -3.18 -0.06
N ALA A 50 0.58 -3.01 -0.68
CA ALA A 50 0.45 -2.62 -2.09
C ALA A 50 -0.85 -1.84 -2.30
N ALA A 51 -0.84 -0.86 -3.19
CA ALA A 51 -2.03 -0.05 -3.45
C ALA A 51 -2.25 0.21 -4.95
N TRP A 52 -3.48 0.49 -5.32
CA TRP A 52 -3.89 0.85 -6.67
C TRP A 52 -4.89 2.01 -6.65
N MET A 53 -4.85 2.85 -7.69
CA MET A 53 -5.87 3.86 -7.93
C MET A 53 -6.12 4.07 -9.42
N ARG A 54 -7.28 4.66 -9.74
CA ARG A 54 -7.58 5.06 -11.13
C ARG A 54 -6.56 6.06 -11.64
N LEU A 55 -6.11 5.85 -12.88
CA LEU A 55 -5.06 6.65 -13.49
C LEU A 55 -5.49 8.12 -13.59
N GLU A 56 -6.75 8.35 -13.97
CA GLU A 56 -7.37 9.67 -14.03
C GLU A 56 -7.19 10.47 -12.73
N LYS A 57 -7.34 9.78 -11.58
CA LYS A 57 -7.26 10.38 -10.25
C LYS A 57 -5.82 10.74 -9.90
N TRP A 58 -4.87 9.89 -10.28
CA TRP A 58 -3.45 10.15 -10.12
C TRP A 58 -2.97 11.31 -11.02
N GLU A 59 -3.37 11.31 -12.28
CA GLU A 59 -3.01 12.33 -13.27
C GLU A 59 -3.67 13.68 -13.00
N SER A 60 -4.74 13.72 -12.20
CA SER A 60 -5.35 14.98 -11.75
C SER A 60 -4.45 15.78 -10.79
N LEU A 61 -3.42 15.15 -10.21
CA LEU A 61 -2.45 15.83 -9.36
C LEU A 61 -1.42 16.59 -10.19
N SER A 62 -0.98 17.73 -9.65
CA SER A 62 0.22 18.40 -10.16
C SER A 62 1.46 17.53 -9.94
N ALA A 63 2.52 17.77 -10.70
CA ALA A 63 3.81 17.09 -10.50
C ALA A 63 4.33 17.24 -9.07
N GLU A 64 4.12 18.40 -8.44
CA GLU A 64 4.45 18.62 -7.03
C GLU A 64 3.58 17.79 -6.09
N GLY A 65 2.29 17.64 -6.40
CA GLY A 65 1.37 16.77 -5.65
C GLY A 65 1.76 15.30 -5.71
N GLN A 66 2.22 14.84 -6.89
CA GLN A 66 2.74 13.47 -7.08
C GLN A 66 4.10 13.24 -6.40
N ALA A 67 4.93 14.27 -6.28
CA ALA A 67 6.25 14.20 -5.63
C ALA A 67 6.20 14.22 -4.09
N ARG A 68 5.02 14.44 -3.50
CA ARG A 68 4.78 14.46 -2.04
C ARG A 68 3.95 13.24 -1.63
N TYR A 69 3.58 13.18 -0.34
CA TYR A 69 2.55 12.24 0.12
C TYR A 69 1.19 12.66 -0.44
N ALA A 70 0.82 12.10 -1.58
CA ALA A 70 -0.34 12.50 -2.35
C ALA A 70 -1.60 12.61 -1.47
N PRO A 71 -2.34 13.74 -1.52
CA PRO A 71 -3.51 13.98 -0.67
C PRO A 71 -4.75 13.27 -1.22
N LEU A 72 -4.64 11.96 -1.45
CA LEU A 72 -5.68 11.13 -2.06
C LEU A 72 -5.89 9.87 -1.25
N CYS A 73 -7.15 9.45 -1.13
CA CYS A 73 -7.49 8.10 -0.70
C CYS A 73 -7.28 7.14 -1.87
N LEU A 74 -6.56 6.04 -1.64
CA LEU A 74 -6.38 4.97 -2.62
C LEU A 74 -7.72 4.28 -2.90
N ASP A 75 -7.92 3.80 -4.13
CA ASP A 75 -9.19 3.15 -4.50
C ASP A 75 -9.19 1.64 -4.12
N PHE A 76 -8.01 1.03 -4.06
CA PHE A 76 -7.83 -0.35 -3.61
C PHE A 76 -6.50 -0.53 -2.87
N VAL A 77 -6.50 -1.31 -1.78
CA VAL A 77 -5.32 -1.59 -0.96
C VAL A 77 -5.23 -3.07 -0.60
N ILE A 78 -4.01 -3.58 -0.49
CA ILE A 78 -3.69 -4.91 0.00
C ILE A 78 -2.77 -4.76 1.21
N GLU A 79 -3.11 -5.45 2.30
CA GLU A 79 -2.28 -5.57 3.50
C GLU A 79 -1.87 -7.01 3.72
N LEU A 80 -0.55 -7.26 3.83
CA LEU A 80 0.01 -8.56 4.12
C LEU A 80 0.07 -8.76 5.64
N ARG A 81 -0.86 -9.56 6.16
CA ARG A 81 -0.90 -9.89 7.59
C ARG A 81 0.46 -10.41 8.09
N SER A 82 1.05 -9.67 9.02
CA SER A 82 2.25 -10.12 9.73
C SER A 82 1.91 -11.26 10.69
N GLN A 83 2.81 -12.23 10.82
CA GLN A 83 2.78 -13.19 11.91
C GLN A 83 3.34 -12.53 13.17
N SER A 84 2.59 -11.58 13.73
CA SER A 84 2.78 -11.16 15.11
C SER A 84 2.08 -12.18 15.99
N VAL A 85 2.87 -12.92 16.76
CA VAL A 85 2.38 -13.79 17.83
C VAL A 85 1.50 -12.93 18.73
N SER A 86 0.20 -13.26 18.84
CA SER A 86 -0.59 -12.78 19.97
C SER A 86 0.12 -13.25 21.23
N SER A 87 0.55 -12.33 22.09
CA SER A 87 1.15 -12.64 23.39
C SER A 87 0.43 -13.82 24.04
N PRO A 88 1.14 -14.78 24.67
CA PRO A 88 0.46 -15.89 25.32
C PRO A 88 -0.54 -15.30 26.30
N ILE A 89 -1.82 -15.64 26.10
CA ILE A 89 -2.88 -15.40 27.07
C ILE A 89 -2.34 -15.91 28.40
N SER A 90 -2.11 -14.99 29.35
CA SER A 90 -1.76 -15.36 30.72
C SER A 90 -2.88 -16.24 31.24
N LYS A 91 -2.60 -17.53 31.47
CA LYS A 91 -3.56 -18.42 32.13
C LYS A 91 -3.92 -17.81 33.49
N PRO A 92 -5.21 -17.67 33.84
CA PRO A 92 -5.58 -17.26 35.19
C PRO A 92 -5.14 -18.35 36.18
N ARG A 93 -4.58 -17.92 37.32
CA ARG A 93 -4.36 -18.79 38.49
C ARG A 93 -5.69 -19.13 39.13
#